data_AF-A0A7V5R1E7-F1
#
_entry.id   AF-A0A7V5R1E7-F1
#
_cell.length_a   1.000
_cell.length_b   1.000
_cell.length_c   1.000
_cell.angle_alpha   90.00
_cell.angle_beta   90.00
_cell.angle_gamma   90.00
#
_symmetry.space_group_name_H-M   'P 1'
#
loop_
_entity.id
_entity.type
_entity.pdbx_description
1 polymer ?
#
loop_
_entity_poly.entity_id
_entity_poly.type
_entity_poly.pdbx_seq_one_letter_code
_entity_poly.pdbx_strand_id
1 'polypeptide(L)'
;MKKIIIFTMLVATAINASTWQQDLQQWKTERIARLTQAHGWLSLIGMEWLKKGKNSIGSADDNDIVLPHGLAHIGVFSYDGKKITFSA
;
A
#
# COMPACT_ATOMS: atom_id res chain seq x y z
N MET A 1 19.34 10.98 50.28
CA MET A 1 18.14 10.22 49.86
C MET A 1 17.40 10.89 48.69
N LYS A 2 16.99 12.17 48.77
CA LYS A 2 16.37 12.89 47.63
C LYS A 2 17.19 12.92 46.32
N LYS A 3 18.53 13.03 46.39
CA LYS A 3 19.41 13.04 45.20
C LYS A 3 19.51 11.68 44.48
N ILE A 4 19.30 10.57 45.19
CA ILE A 4 19.35 9.21 44.61
C ILE A 4 18.06 8.93 43.82
N ILE A 5 16.90 9.41 44.31
CA ILE A 5 15.59 9.24 43.64
C ILE A 5 15.49 10.06 42.35
N ILE A 6 16.07 11.26 42.32
CA ILE A 6 16.07 12.12 41.11
C ILE A 6 16.98 11.53 40.01
N PHE A 7 18.08 10.88 40.40
CA PHE A 7 19.00 10.26 39.44
C PHE A 7 18.42 9.01 38.77
N THR A 8 17.67 8.17 39.49
CA THR A 8 16.98 7.01 38.89
C THR A 8 15.85 7.41 37.95
N MET A 9 15.13 8.50 38.23
CA MET A 9 14.05 8.98 37.36
C MET A 9 14.56 9.52 36.01
N LEU A 10 15.78 10.08 35.97
CA LEU A 10 16.39 10.63 34.75
C LEU A 10 16.93 9.53 33.80
N VAL A 11 17.40 8.41 34.36
CA VAL A 11 17.89 7.26 33.57
C VAL A 11 16.72 6.50 32.91
N ALA A 12 15.59 6.37 33.61
CA ALA A 12 14.42 5.68 33.08
C ALA A 12 13.78 6.39 31.86
N THR A 13 13.76 7.73 31.83
CA THR A 13 13.21 8.49 30.69
C THR A 13 14.10 8.42 29.45
N ALA A 14 15.43 8.46 29.63
CA ALA A 14 16.38 8.36 28.53
C ALA A 14 16.34 7.00 27.82
N ILE A 15 16.17 5.90 28.58
CA ILE A 15 16.04 4.55 28.01
C ILE A 15 14.77 4.44 27.15
N ASN A 16 13.62 4.92 27.65
CA ASN A 16 12.35 4.89 26.91
C ASN A 16 12.40 5.71 25.60
N ALA A 17 13.09 6.84 25.59
CA ALA A 17 13.26 7.64 24.38
C ALA A 17 14.12 6.90 23.33
N SER A 18 15.19 6.22 23.77
CA SER A 18 16.05 5.45 22.87
C SER A 18 15.38 4.22 22.27
N THR A 19 14.60 3.46 23.06
CA THR A 19 13.86 2.29 22.57
C THR A 19 12.76 2.72 21.59
N TRP A 20 12.02 3.79 21.90
CA TRP A 20 11.02 4.33 20.99
C TRP A 20 11.62 4.75 19.63
N GLN A 21 12.80 5.38 19.63
CA GLN A 21 13.48 5.75 18.38
C GLN A 21 13.89 4.52 17.56
N GLN A 22 14.38 3.47 18.21
CA GLN A 22 14.74 2.21 17.56
C GLN A 22 13.51 1.52 16.97
N ASP A 23 12.43 1.40 17.75
CA ASP A 23 11.16 0.81 17.32
C ASP A 23 10.56 1.57 16.14
N LEU A 24 10.61 2.91 16.18
CA LEU A 24 10.15 3.76 15.08
C LEU A 24 10.98 3.52 13.81
N GLN A 25 12.30 3.44 13.95
CA GLN A 25 13.19 3.24 12.80
C GLN A 25 13.01 1.85 12.18
N GLN A 26 12.82 0.82 13.02
CA GLN A 26 12.48 -0.52 12.57
C GLN A 26 11.14 -0.52 11.83
N TRP A 27 10.09 0.05 12.42
CA TRP A 27 8.77 0.15 11.78
C TRP A 27 8.84 0.87 10.43
N LYS A 28 9.59 1.98 10.33
CA LYS A 28 9.78 2.71 9.07
C LYS A 28 10.44 1.83 8.00
N THR A 29 11.49 1.13 8.39
CA THR A 29 12.24 0.23 7.49
C THR A 29 11.33 -0.87 6.95
N GLU A 30 10.59 -1.54 7.84
CA GLU A 30 9.66 -2.60 7.46
C GLU A 30 8.48 -2.06 6.61
N ARG A 31 7.97 -0.87 6.93
CA ARG A 31 6.91 -0.21 6.17
C ARG A 31 7.36 0.09 4.75
N ILE A 32 8.54 0.69 4.58
CA ILE A 32 9.10 1.01 3.25
C ILE A 32 9.29 -0.28 2.46
N ALA A 33 9.91 -1.30 3.07
CA ALA A 33 10.11 -2.59 2.43
C ALA A 33 8.81 -3.19 1.90
N ARG A 34 7.70 -3.15 2.68
CA ARG A 34 6.38 -3.63 2.23
C ARG A 34 5.76 -2.75 1.14
N LEU A 35 5.94 -1.44 1.20
CA LEU A 35 5.36 -0.50 0.23
C LEU A 35 6.00 -0.63 -1.15
N THR A 36 7.33 -0.83 -1.21
CA THR A 36 8.12 -0.82 -2.44
C THR A 36 8.37 -2.22 -3.02
N GLN A 37 7.76 -3.26 -2.46
CA GLN A 37 7.80 -4.60 -3.05
C GLN A 37 7.20 -4.61 -4.47
N ALA A 38 7.59 -5.59 -5.29
CA ALA A 38 7.12 -5.73 -6.68
C ALA A 38 5.58 -5.75 -6.81
N HIS A 39 4.89 -6.28 -5.80
CA HIS A 39 3.42 -6.28 -5.68
C HIS A 39 2.94 -5.51 -4.44
N GLY A 40 3.77 -4.58 -3.95
CA GLY A 40 3.46 -3.71 -2.81
C GLY A 40 2.44 -2.64 -3.17
N TRP A 41 1.95 -1.89 -2.18
CA TRP A 41 0.89 -0.89 -2.39
C TRP A 41 1.23 0.14 -3.49
N LEU A 42 2.50 0.52 -3.64
CA LEU A 42 2.94 1.48 -4.65
C LEU A 42 2.96 0.92 -6.08
N SER A 43 2.66 -0.36 -6.27
CA SER A 43 2.51 -0.98 -7.60
C SER A 43 1.11 -0.84 -8.19
N LEU A 44 0.13 -0.33 -7.44
CA LEU A 44 -1.24 -0.10 -7.91
C LEU A 44 -1.27 1.08 -8.91
N ILE A 45 -1.63 0.79 -10.15
CA ILE A 45 -1.71 1.80 -11.24
C ILE A 45 -3.14 2.12 -11.70
N GLY A 46 -4.14 1.48 -11.12
CA GLY A 46 -5.55 1.71 -11.46
C GLY A 46 -6.49 1.07 -10.45
N MET A 47 -7.55 1.79 -10.08
CA MET A 47 -8.61 1.31 -9.20
C MET A 47 -9.93 1.92 -9.66
N GLU A 48 -10.62 1.20 -10.53
CA GLU A 48 -11.86 1.65 -11.17
C GLU A 48 -13.04 0.76 -10.80
N TRP A 49 -14.24 1.36 -10.78
CA TRP A 49 -15.47 0.63 -10.55
C TRP A 49 -15.95 -0.05 -11.83
N LEU A 50 -16.28 -1.34 -11.75
CA LEU A 50 -16.87 -2.05 -12.88
C LEU A 50 -18.34 -1.67 -13.07
N LYS A 51 -18.71 -1.29 -14.29
CA LYS A 51 -20.12 -1.19 -14.69
C LYS A 51 -20.68 -2.58 -14.99
N LYS A 52 -22.00 -2.75 -14.85
CA LYS A 52 -22.68 -3.98 -15.32
C LYS A 52 -22.49 -4.13 -16.83
N GLY A 53 -22.21 -5.33 -17.29
CA GLY A 53 -21.84 -5.63 -18.67
C GLY A 53 -20.33 -5.74 -18.85
N LYS A 54 -19.84 -5.36 -20.03
CA LYS A 54 -18.42 -5.42 -20.40
C LYS A 54 -17.67 -4.18 -19.93
N ASN A 55 -16.44 -4.37 -19.48
CA ASN A 55 -15.47 -3.34 -19.14
C ASN A 55 -14.14 -3.74 -19.80
N SER A 56 -13.79 -3.13 -20.94
CA SER A 56 -12.47 -3.30 -21.55
C SER A 56 -11.38 -2.61 -20.72
N ILE A 57 -10.19 -3.20 -20.67
CA ILE A 57 -9.05 -2.66 -19.93
C ILE A 57 -7.79 -2.67 -20.79
N GLY A 58 -7.02 -1.59 -20.72
CA GLY A 58 -5.75 -1.44 -21.44
C GLY A 58 -5.26 0.00 -21.44
N SER A 59 -4.14 0.28 -22.10
CA SER A 59 -3.56 1.64 -22.19
C SER A 59 -4.11 2.49 -23.35
N ALA A 60 -4.86 1.89 -24.29
CA ALA A 60 -5.55 2.65 -25.32
C ALA A 60 -6.76 3.41 -24.76
N ASP A 61 -7.06 4.57 -25.35
CA ASP A 61 -8.10 5.51 -24.93
C ASP A 61 -9.53 5.04 -25.24
N ASP A 62 -9.66 4.00 -26.07
CA ASP A 62 -10.92 3.34 -26.42
C ASP A 62 -11.33 2.23 -25.44
N ASN A 63 -10.54 1.99 -24.37
CA ASN A 63 -10.94 1.09 -23.29
C ASN A 63 -11.91 1.78 -22.32
N ASP A 64 -12.77 0.98 -21.68
CA ASP A 64 -13.61 1.46 -20.57
C ASP A 64 -12.77 1.82 -19.34
N ILE A 65 -11.69 1.08 -19.11
CA ILE A 65 -10.71 1.28 -18.03
C ILE A 65 -9.36 1.55 -18.68
N VAL A 66 -8.97 2.83 -18.73
CA VAL A 66 -7.72 3.27 -19.34
C VAL A 66 -6.61 3.29 -18.28
N LEU A 67 -5.59 2.47 -18.49
CA LEU A 67 -4.39 2.44 -17.64
C LEU A 67 -3.33 3.42 -18.17
N PRO A 68 -2.53 4.05 -17.29
CA PRO A 68 -1.49 4.98 -17.71
C PRO A 68 -0.36 4.30 -18.52
N HIS A 69 -0.13 3.01 -18.29
CA HIS A 69 0.92 2.20 -18.94
C HIS A 69 0.45 0.74 -19.11
N GLY A 70 1.09 0.00 -20.01
CA GLY A 70 0.80 -1.42 -20.27
C GLY A 70 0.40 -1.69 -21.72
N LEU A 71 -0.14 -2.89 -21.98
CA LEU A 71 -0.65 -3.27 -23.31
C LEU A 71 -1.87 -2.43 -23.67
N ALA A 72 -1.98 -2.08 -24.96
CA ALA A 72 -3.09 -1.27 -25.49
C ALA A 72 -4.46 -1.87 -25.16
N HIS A 73 -4.59 -3.19 -25.28
CA HIS A 73 -5.78 -3.95 -24.87
C HIS A 73 -5.31 -5.20 -24.12
N ILE A 74 -5.70 -5.31 -22.85
CA ILE A 74 -5.35 -6.42 -21.96
C ILE A 74 -6.47 -7.47 -21.96
N GLY A 75 -7.72 -7.03 -22.04
CA GLY A 75 -8.88 -7.92 -22.03
C GLY A 75 -10.15 -7.22 -21.61
N VAL A 76 -11.15 -8.01 -21.23
CA VAL A 76 -12.48 -7.54 -20.86
C VAL A 76 -12.95 -8.24 -19.59
N PHE A 77 -13.40 -7.45 -18.61
CA PHE A 77 -14.20 -7.93 -17.48
C PHE A 77 -15.68 -7.90 -17.84
N SER A 78 -16.39 -9.00 -17.59
CA SER A 78 -17.85 -9.08 -17.71
C SER A 78 -18.46 -9.22 -16.32
N TYR A 79 -19.28 -8.24 -15.91
CA TYR A 79 -19.94 -8.20 -14.61
C TYR A 79 -21.47 -8.25 -14.76
N ASP A 80 -22.12 -9.25 -14.18
CA ASP A 80 -23.59 -9.42 -14.28
C ASP A 80 -24.39 -8.83 -13.11
N GLY A 81 -23.70 -8.28 -12.10
CA GLY A 81 -24.27 -7.84 -10.82
C GLY A 81 -23.94 -8.76 -9.64
N LYS A 82 -23.49 -9.99 -9.90
CA LYS A 82 -23.15 -11.00 -8.88
C LYS A 82 -21.80 -11.67 -9.13
N LYS A 83 -21.41 -11.84 -10.39
CA LYS A 83 -20.19 -12.53 -10.82
C LYS A 83 -19.41 -11.69 -11.80
N ILE A 84 -18.09 -11.77 -11.71
CA ILE A 84 -17.13 -11.19 -12.65
C ILE A 84 -16.40 -12.32 -13.35
N THR A 85 -16.25 -12.23 -14.67
CA THR A 85 -15.38 -13.09 -15.48
C THR A 85 -14.42 -12.24 -16.30
N PHE A 86 -13.21 -12.75 -16.57
CA PHE A 86 -12.19 -12.07 -17.38
C PHE A 86 -11.87 -12.90 -18.63
N SER A 87 -11.68 -12.22 -19.76
CA SER A 87 -11.20 -12.81 -21.03
C SER A 87 -10.16 -11.89 -21.65
N ALA A 88 -9.01 -12.43 -22.06
CA ALA A 88 -7.93 -11.73 -22.75
C ALA A 88 -7.85 -12.15 -24.22
#